data_AF-A0A7S4C9E9-F1
#
_entry.id   AF-A0A7S4C9E9-F1
#
_cell.length_a   1.000
_cell.length_b   1.000
_cell.length_c   1.000
_cell.angle_alpha   90.00
_cell.angle_beta   90.00
_cell.angle_gamma   90.00
#
_symmetry.space_group_name_H-M   'P 1'
#
loop_
_entity.id
_entity.type
_entity.pdbx_description
1 polymer ?
#
loop_
_entity_poly.entity_id
_entity_poly.type
_entity_poly.pdbx_seq_one_letter_code
_entity_poly.pdbx_strand_id
1 'polypeptide(L)'
;MTEAPTPPDFLVRYFLNITADHVGTGGVGAWYAPNMEACWDQATGEPCRPYGDPNRMAHQQVLLNYGGADLCTPAAPQYCPRYHIRRDGTRVHRTDPAFPYSAYKSYCGPCQACGEMLPGENCCDPYSNPNAQSIYSLAPDPEWAHWGFPAHAGDGFVGDPKWHELNVGGLFTQIWFPCMTTKPIEIVTVNIGPETGYGTGSHDTNFLISDFDILVPSAARGTQ
;
A
#
# COMPACT_ATOMS: atom_id res chain seq x y z
N MET A 1 -13.72 -5.90 22.79
CA MET A 1 -13.45 -5.16 21.55
C MET A 1 -12.18 -5.73 20.98
N THR A 2 -12.20 -6.24 19.75
CA THR A 2 -10.96 -6.57 19.03
C THR A 2 -10.26 -5.26 18.72
N GLU A 3 -9.04 -5.08 19.25
CA GLU A 3 -8.19 -3.92 18.93
C GLU A 3 -7.93 -3.86 17.42
N ALA A 4 -7.83 -2.64 16.88
CA ALA A 4 -7.43 -2.46 15.49
C ALA A 4 -6.00 -2.99 15.29
N PRO A 5 -5.70 -3.67 14.17
CA PRO A 5 -4.34 -4.10 13.87
C PRO A 5 -3.41 -2.89 13.77
N THR A 6 -2.31 -2.94 14.51
CA THR A 6 -1.28 -1.89 14.53
C THR A 6 0.07 -2.49 14.07
N PRO A 7 0.82 -1.83 13.16
CA PRO A 7 2.20 -2.20 12.90
C PRO A 7 3.06 -2.12 14.18
N PRO A 8 4.10 -2.96 14.32
CA PRO A 8 4.61 -3.90 13.31
C PRO A 8 3.96 -5.29 13.35
N ASP A 9 3.05 -5.52 14.28
CA ASP A 9 2.76 -6.86 14.75
C ASP A 9 1.38 -7.33 14.29
N PHE A 10 1.23 -7.61 12.99
CA PHE A 10 0.08 -8.36 12.49
C PHE A 10 0.33 -8.97 11.10
N LEU A 11 -0.35 -10.07 10.83
CA LEU A 11 -0.33 -10.75 9.54
C LEU A 11 -1.70 -10.65 8.85
N VAL A 12 -1.68 -10.69 7.53
CA VAL A 12 -2.86 -10.89 6.69
C VAL A 12 -2.71 -12.21 5.97
N ARG A 13 -3.66 -13.13 6.19
CA ARG A 13 -3.67 -14.45 5.58
C ARG A 13 -4.90 -14.60 4.71
N TYR A 14 -4.73 -15.18 3.53
CA TYR A 14 -5.83 -15.50 2.63
C TYR A 14 -5.38 -16.52 1.59
N PHE A 15 -6.35 -17.25 1.03
CA PHE A 15 -6.14 -17.98 -0.22
C PHE A 15 -6.59 -17.12 -1.39
N LEU A 16 -5.79 -17.03 -2.44
CA LEU A 16 -6.11 -16.33 -3.68
C LEU A 16 -5.90 -17.26 -4.87
N ASN A 17 -6.92 -17.33 -5.72
CA ASN A 17 -6.83 -18.01 -7.01
C ASN A 17 -7.45 -17.12 -8.08
N ILE A 18 -6.61 -16.56 -8.95
CA ILE A 18 -7.04 -15.78 -10.10
C ILE A 18 -6.96 -16.69 -11.33
N THR A 19 -8.10 -16.91 -11.96
CA THR A 19 -8.24 -17.85 -13.09
C THR A 19 -8.27 -17.14 -14.44
N ALA A 20 -8.67 -15.86 -14.45
CA ALA A 20 -8.59 -15.00 -15.61
C ALA A 20 -8.45 -13.56 -15.15
N ASP A 21 -7.49 -12.84 -15.71
CA ASP A 21 -7.39 -11.39 -15.58
C ASP A 21 -6.66 -10.79 -16.80
N HIS A 22 -6.92 -9.51 -17.07
CA HIS A 22 -6.38 -8.73 -18.18
C HIS A 22 -5.79 -7.39 -17.72
N VAL A 23 -5.18 -7.32 -16.53
CA VAL A 23 -4.64 -6.06 -15.95
C VAL A 23 -3.78 -5.29 -16.95
N GLY A 24 -4.00 -3.97 -17.02
CA GLY A 24 -3.28 -3.08 -17.92
C GLY A 24 -3.84 -3.05 -19.34
N THR A 25 -4.88 -3.85 -19.63
CA THR A 25 -5.66 -3.77 -20.87
C THR A 25 -7.14 -3.63 -20.52
N GLY A 26 -7.85 -2.83 -21.32
CA GLY A 26 -9.27 -2.52 -21.24
C GLY A 26 -9.96 -2.68 -19.88
N GLY A 27 -10.25 -1.57 -19.22
CA GLY A 27 -11.09 -1.54 -18.03
C GLY A 27 -10.38 -1.91 -16.72
N VAL A 28 -9.48 -2.89 -16.67
CA VAL A 28 -8.77 -3.26 -15.42
C VAL A 28 -7.46 -2.47 -15.31
N GLY A 29 -7.48 -1.42 -14.48
CA GLY A 29 -6.32 -0.54 -14.30
C GLY A 29 -5.25 -1.14 -13.38
N ALA A 30 -5.68 -1.90 -12.37
CA ALA A 30 -4.82 -2.47 -11.35
C ALA A 30 -5.45 -3.70 -10.69
N TRP A 31 -4.61 -4.51 -10.04
CA TRP A 31 -5.03 -5.63 -9.19
C TRP A 31 -4.31 -5.57 -7.86
N TYR A 32 -5.07 -5.42 -6.77
CA TYR A 32 -4.54 -5.20 -5.43
C TYR A 32 -4.62 -6.45 -4.57
N ALA A 33 -3.49 -6.85 -3.99
CA ALA A 33 -3.43 -8.03 -3.11
C ALA A 33 -2.29 -7.91 -2.09
N PRO A 34 -2.44 -7.08 -1.03
CA PRO A 34 -3.61 -6.26 -0.68
C PRO A 34 -3.39 -4.75 -0.91
N ASN A 35 -4.46 -3.96 -0.80
CA ASN A 35 -4.45 -2.51 -0.51
C ASN A 35 -4.74 -2.31 0.99
N MET A 36 -3.88 -1.56 1.67
CA MET A 36 -3.89 -1.39 3.12
C MET A 36 -3.88 0.09 3.44
N GLU A 37 -4.76 0.51 4.34
CA GLU A 37 -4.96 1.92 4.60
C GLU A 37 -4.85 2.24 6.09
N ALA A 38 -4.10 3.30 6.39
CA ALA A 38 -4.15 4.02 7.64
C ALA A 38 -4.70 5.44 7.39
N CYS A 39 -5.18 6.09 8.45
CA CYS A 39 -5.65 7.46 8.34
C CYS A 39 -5.35 8.25 9.62
N TRP A 40 -4.81 9.46 9.45
CA TRP A 40 -4.64 10.40 10.56
C TRP A 40 -4.92 11.85 10.14
N ASP A 41 -5.24 12.67 11.14
CA ASP A 41 -5.32 14.13 11.00
C ASP A 41 -3.91 14.71 10.99
N GLN A 42 -3.54 15.41 9.91
CA GLN A 42 -2.20 15.92 9.68
C GLN A 42 -1.78 17.07 10.61
N ALA A 43 -2.73 17.72 11.30
CA ALA A 43 -2.43 18.78 12.25
C ALA A 43 -2.19 18.25 13.66
N THR A 44 -2.84 17.14 14.04
CA THR A 44 -2.82 16.60 15.41
C THR A 44 -2.09 15.26 15.53
N GLY A 45 -1.93 14.54 14.43
CA GLY A 45 -1.43 13.16 14.38
C GLY A 45 -2.43 12.11 14.89
N GLU A 46 -3.62 12.51 15.34
CA GLU A 46 -4.60 11.58 15.88
C GLU A 46 -5.23 10.71 14.78
N PRO A 47 -5.63 9.46 15.07
CA PRO A 47 -6.36 8.62 14.13
C PRO A 47 -7.60 9.31 13.57
N CYS A 48 -7.91 9.04 12.31
CA CYS A 48 -9.10 9.62 11.69
C CYS A 48 -10.38 9.21 12.42
N ARG A 49 -11.29 10.17 12.54
CA ARG A 49 -12.64 9.95 13.04
C ARG A 49 -13.63 9.96 11.89
N PRO A 50 -14.75 9.22 11.98
CA PRO A 50 -15.85 9.39 11.04
C PRO A 50 -16.23 10.88 10.92
N TYR A 51 -16.39 11.37 9.68
CA TYR A 51 -16.82 12.75 9.37
C TYR A 51 -15.88 13.88 9.84
N GLY A 52 -14.58 13.65 9.96
CA GLY A 52 -13.66 14.77 10.20
C GLY A 52 -13.38 15.64 8.97
N ASP A 53 -12.53 16.64 9.14
CA ASP A 53 -12.24 17.64 8.10
C ASP A 53 -11.40 17.01 6.97
N PRO A 54 -11.95 16.91 5.74
CA PRO A 54 -11.27 16.28 4.60
C PRO A 54 -9.99 17.01 4.19
N ASN A 55 -9.84 18.29 4.57
CA ASN A 55 -8.64 19.07 4.28
C ASN A 55 -7.49 18.78 5.26
N ARG A 56 -7.80 18.11 6.38
CA ARG A 56 -6.84 17.77 7.44
C ARG A 56 -6.58 16.28 7.53
N MET A 57 -7.57 15.47 7.17
CA MET A 57 -7.44 14.02 7.16
C MET A 57 -6.67 13.57 5.95
N ALA A 58 -5.64 12.77 6.17
CA ALA A 58 -4.88 12.14 5.11
C ALA A 58 -4.96 10.62 5.22
N HIS A 59 -5.43 10.02 4.13
CA HIS A 59 -5.47 8.58 3.95
C HIS A 59 -4.15 8.10 3.35
N GLN A 60 -3.62 7.01 3.87
CA GLN A 60 -2.24 6.61 3.66
C GLN A 60 -2.27 5.14 3.29
N GLN A 61 -2.16 4.91 1.99
CA GLN A 61 -2.40 3.63 1.36
C GLN A 61 -1.09 3.01 0.92
N VAL A 62 -0.96 1.72 1.17
CA VAL A 62 0.11 0.88 0.66
C VAL A 62 -0.57 -0.28 -0.03
N LEU A 63 -0.32 -0.43 -1.32
CA LEU A 63 -0.94 -1.46 -2.12
C LEU A 63 0.11 -2.28 -2.88
N LEU A 64 -0.06 -3.59 -2.92
CA LEU A 64 0.68 -4.44 -3.84
C LEU A 64 -0.09 -4.48 -5.16
N ASN A 65 0.55 -4.08 -6.26
CA ASN A 65 -0.07 -3.97 -7.57
C ASN A 65 0.61 -4.88 -8.60
N TYR A 66 -0.12 -5.87 -9.09
CA TYR A 66 0.33 -6.74 -10.18
C TYR A 66 0.19 -6.10 -11.58
N GLY A 67 -0.39 -4.90 -11.62
CA GLY A 67 -0.77 -4.19 -12.83
C GLY A 67 -0.09 -2.85 -13.07
N GLY A 68 -0.62 -2.15 -14.06
CA GLY A 68 -0.27 -0.76 -14.37
C GLY A 68 1.12 -0.58 -14.99
N ALA A 69 1.36 0.62 -15.48
CA ALA A 69 2.68 1.03 -15.95
C ALA A 69 3.58 1.39 -14.75
N ASP A 70 4.87 1.10 -14.89
CA ASP A 70 5.89 1.51 -13.92
C ASP A 70 6.19 3.00 -14.12
N LEU A 71 5.64 3.84 -13.25
CA LEU A 71 5.86 5.29 -13.28
C LEU A 71 7.07 5.68 -12.44
N CYS A 72 7.32 4.98 -11.33
CA CYS A 72 8.52 5.15 -10.54
C CYS A 72 9.72 4.55 -11.28
N THR A 73 10.57 5.42 -11.82
CA THR A 73 11.79 5.01 -12.52
C THR A 73 12.94 5.97 -12.21
N PRO A 74 14.20 5.58 -12.44
CA PRO A 74 15.33 6.50 -12.32
C PRO A 74 15.20 7.76 -13.19
N ALA A 75 14.49 7.66 -14.32
CA ALA A 75 14.25 8.79 -15.23
C ALA A 75 13.06 9.65 -14.81
N ALA A 76 12.17 9.15 -13.95
CA ALA A 76 11.00 9.85 -13.45
C ALA A 76 10.85 9.70 -11.91
N PRO A 77 11.86 10.13 -11.12
CA PRO A 77 11.90 9.90 -9.68
C PRO A 77 10.80 10.66 -8.91
N GLN A 78 10.14 11.64 -9.52
CA GLN A 78 9.01 12.34 -8.90
C GLN A 78 7.82 11.41 -8.59
N TYR A 79 7.69 10.31 -9.33
CA TYR A 79 6.69 9.26 -9.10
C TYR A 79 7.19 8.17 -8.14
N CYS A 80 8.36 8.34 -7.53
CA CYS A 80 8.89 7.45 -6.51
C CYS A 80 8.74 8.05 -5.12
N PRO A 81 8.58 7.19 -4.10
CA PRO A 81 8.75 7.56 -2.70
C PRO A 81 10.00 8.39 -2.47
N ARG A 82 9.98 9.41 -1.60
CA ARG A 82 11.19 10.19 -1.31
C ARG A 82 12.29 9.34 -0.69
N TYR A 83 11.90 8.43 0.20
CA TYR A 83 12.79 7.52 0.91
C TYR A 83 12.28 6.10 0.82
N HIS A 84 13.22 5.18 0.61
CA HIS A 84 13.06 3.76 0.91
C HIS A 84 13.72 3.50 2.27
N ILE A 85 13.05 2.73 3.14
CA ILE A 85 13.58 2.38 4.46
C ILE A 85 14.02 0.92 4.40
N ARG A 86 15.32 0.69 4.52
CA ARG A 86 15.88 -0.67 4.54
C ARG A 86 15.48 -1.41 5.83
N ARG A 87 15.63 -2.74 5.82
CA ARG A 87 15.45 -3.60 7.00
C ARG A 87 16.28 -3.21 8.22
N ASP A 88 17.43 -2.58 8.02
CA ASP A 88 18.27 -2.08 9.12
C ASP A 88 17.86 -0.67 9.61
N GLY A 89 16.78 -0.11 9.07
CA GLY A 89 16.27 1.23 9.36
C GLY A 89 16.93 2.36 8.56
N THR A 90 17.93 2.05 7.72
CA THR A 90 18.62 3.06 6.92
C THR A 90 17.67 3.66 5.88
N ARG A 91 17.62 5.00 5.83
CA ARG A 91 16.87 5.73 4.80
C ARG A 91 17.73 5.93 3.55
N VAL A 92 17.22 5.47 2.41
CA VAL A 92 17.83 5.66 1.10
C VAL A 92 16.99 6.66 0.31
N HIS A 93 17.56 7.80 -0.05
CA HIS A 93 16.84 8.80 -0.83
C HIS A 93 16.66 8.33 -2.28
N ARG A 94 15.54 8.67 -2.92
CA ARG A 94 15.21 8.31 -4.32
C ARG A 94 16.11 8.87 -5.42
N THR A 95 17.20 9.55 -5.06
CA THR A 95 18.24 9.97 -6.01
C THR A 95 19.55 9.23 -5.77
N ASP A 96 19.59 8.39 -4.74
CA ASP A 96 20.71 7.50 -4.45
C ASP A 96 20.67 6.31 -5.43
N PRO A 97 21.80 5.90 -6.03
CA PRO A 97 21.86 4.74 -6.91
C PRO A 97 21.39 3.42 -6.27
N ALA A 98 21.39 3.34 -4.94
CA ALA A 98 20.97 2.16 -4.20
C ALA A 98 19.47 2.14 -3.88
N PHE A 99 18.68 3.08 -4.40
CA PHE A 99 17.22 3.09 -4.25
C PHE A 99 16.59 1.96 -5.10
N PRO A 100 15.70 1.13 -4.54
CA PRO A 100 15.13 -0.02 -5.26
C PRO A 100 13.94 0.41 -6.12
N TYR A 101 14.21 1.05 -7.27
CA TYR A 101 13.14 1.54 -8.15
C TYR A 101 12.17 0.44 -8.60
N SER A 102 12.66 -0.78 -8.85
CA SER A 102 11.81 -1.91 -9.29
C SER A 102 10.78 -2.33 -8.25
N ALA A 103 11.00 -2.03 -6.97
CA ALA A 103 10.10 -2.39 -5.89
C ALA A 103 8.83 -1.52 -5.83
N TYR A 104 8.79 -0.43 -6.61
CA TYR A 104 7.70 0.53 -6.63
C TYR A 104 7.16 0.73 -8.05
N LYS A 105 5.84 0.61 -8.20
CA LYS A 105 5.13 1.00 -9.43
C LYS A 105 4.97 2.51 -9.51
N SER A 106 4.53 3.13 -8.41
CA SER A 106 4.29 4.57 -8.33
C SER A 106 4.11 5.04 -6.90
N TYR A 107 4.24 6.36 -6.71
CA TYR A 107 3.94 7.08 -5.51
C TYR A 107 3.28 8.42 -5.83
N CYS A 108 2.30 8.79 -5.00
CA CYS A 108 1.74 10.13 -4.94
C CYS A 108 1.49 10.50 -3.48
N GLY A 109 1.63 11.78 -3.15
CA GLY A 109 1.50 12.28 -1.77
C GLY A 109 0.27 13.14 -1.52
N PRO A 110 0.02 13.49 -0.24
CA PRO A 110 -1.21 14.15 0.24
C PRO A 110 -1.30 15.66 -0.05
N CYS A 111 -0.42 16.18 -0.90
CA CYS A 111 -0.46 17.57 -1.39
C CYS A 111 -0.59 18.59 -0.25
N GLN A 112 -1.63 19.44 -0.32
CA GLN A 112 -1.84 20.57 0.57
C GLN A 112 -2.15 20.15 2.02
N ALA A 113 -2.57 18.91 2.27
CA ALA A 113 -2.80 18.44 3.63
C ALA A 113 -1.49 18.19 4.40
N CYS A 114 -0.34 18.16 3.73
CA CYS A 114 0.95 17.93 4.36
C CYS A 114 1.97 19.03 4.00
N GLY A 115 2.40 19.78 5.01
CA GLY A 115 3.43 20.81 4.87
C GLY A 115 4.85 20.28 4.60
N GLU A 116 5.09 18.97 4.72
CA GLU A 116 6.40 18.35 4.43
C GLU A 116 6.59 17.98 2.95
N MET A 117 5.54 18.10 2.13
CA MET A 117 5.63 17.88 0.69
C MET A 117 6.56 18.93 0.06
N LEU A 118 7.51 18.46 -0.75
CA LEU A 118 8.47 19.34 -1.43
C LEU A 118 7.97 19.73 -2.83
N PRO A 119 8.38 20.90 -3.36
CA PRO A 119 8.09 21.27 -4.74
C PRO A 119 8.54 20.19 -5.73
N GLY A 120 7.64 19.83 -6.65
CA GLY A 120 7.92 18.82 -7.69
C GLY A 120 7.65 17.37 -7.26
N GLU A 121 7.20 17.12 -6.02
CA GLU A 121 6.66 15.81 -5.66
C GLU A 121 5.28 15.57 -6.27
N ASN A 122 5.03 14.32 -6.67
CA ASN A 122 3.78 13.95 -7.29
C ASN A 122 2.62 14.01 -6.29
N CYS A 123 1.52 14.60 -6.74
CA CYS A 123 0.31 14.80 -5.98
C CYS A 123 -0.72 13.73 -6.35
N CYS A 124 -1.41 13.13 -5.36
CA CYS A 124 -2.53 12.25 -5.69
C CYS A 124 -3.67 13.05 -6.31
N ASP A 125 -4.42 12.41 -7.23
CA ASP A 125 -5.54 13.06 -7.92
C ASP A 125 -6.65 13.44 -6.92
N PRO A 126 -6.99 14.75 -6.79
CA PRO A 126 -8.04 15.19 -5.88
C PRO A 126 -9.46 14.87 -6.38
N TYR A 127 -9.64 14.51 -7.66
CA TYR A 127 -10.98 14.22 -8.19
C TYR A 127 -11.49 12.85 -7.78
N SER A 128 -10.59 11.87 -7.65
CA SER A 128 -10.95 10.48 -7.35
C SER A 128 -11.29 10.24 -5.87
N ASN A 129 -10.85 11.13 -4.96
CA ASN A 129 -11.19 11.08 -3.53
C ASN A 129 -11.20 12.51 -2.93
N PRO A 130 -12.27 12.94 -2.25
CA PRO A 130 -12.32 14.26 -1.62
C PRO A 130 -11.35 14.45 -0.45
N ASN A 131 -10.83 13.37 0.14
CA ASN A 131 -9.83 13.44 1.20
C ASN A 131 -8.41 13.46 0.61
N ALA A 132 -7.47 14.10 1.31
CA ALA A 132 -6.07 14.00 0.93
C ALA A 132 -5.58 12.55 1.01
N GLN A 133 -4.79 12.12 0.04
CA GLN A 133 -4.30 10.74 -0.05
C GLN A 133 -2.80 10.70 -0.27
N SER A 134 -2.17 9.66 0.24
CA SER A 134 -0.83 9.25 -0.10
C SER A 134 -0.89 7.78 -0.49
N ILE A 135 -0.34 7.41 -1.64
CA ILE A 135 -0.46 6.05 -2.16
C ILE A 135 0.92 5.55 -2.54
N TYR A 136 1.32 4.45 -1.90
CA TYR A 136 2.44 3.62 -2.32
C TYR A 136 1.92 2.45 -3.14
N SER A 137 2.20 2.46 -4.44
CA SER A 137 1.97 1.31 -5.30
C SER A 137 3.25 0.49 -5.39
N LEU A 138 3.27 -0.67 -4.73
CA LEU A 138 4.39 -1.60 -4.70
C LEU A 138 4.30 -2.58 -5.86
N ALA A 139 5.44 -2.94 -6.43
CA ALA A 139 5.54 -4.05 -7.38
C ALA A 139 5.90 -5.34 -6.64
N PRO A 140 5.53 -6.52 -7.15
CA PRO A 140 6.16 -7.78 -6.76
C PRO A 140 7.67 -7.69 -6.96
N ASP A 141 8.45 -7.79 -5.88
CA ASP A 141 9.89 -7.56 -5.89
C ASP A 141 10.56 -8.28 -4.70
N PRO A 142 11.79 -8.82 -4.85
CA PRO A 142 12.51 -9.47 -3.76
C PRO A 142 12.71 -8.62 -2.50
N GLU A 143 12.68 -7.28 -2.61
CA GLU A 143 12.75 -6.37 -1.47
C GLU A 143 11.65 -6.68 -0.44
N TRP A 144 10.45 -7.05 -0.90
CA TRP A 144 9.28 -7.31 -0.05
C TRP A 144 9.15 -8.77 0.39
N ALA A 145 9.89 -9.68 -0.24
CA ALA A 145 9.76 -11.13 -0.04
C ALA A 145 9.99 -11.56 1.42
N HIS A 146 10.81 -10.83 2.17
CA HIS A 146 11.03 -11.06 3.59
C HIS A 146 9.74 -10.98 4.42
N TRP A 147 8.79 -10.15 3.99
CA TRP A 147 7.49 -9.96 4.62
C TRP A 147 6.42 -10.90 4.05
N GLY A 148 6.79 -11.89 3.25
CA GLY A 148 5.87 -12.85 2.62
C GLY A 148 5.23 -12.35 1.34
N PHE A 149 5.54 -11.12 0.90
CA PHE A 149 5.00 -10.56 -0.34
C PHE A 149 5.60 -11.25 -1.58
N PRO A 150 4.85 -11.28 -2.70
CA PRO A 150 5.32 -11.73 -4.01
C PRO A 150 6.67 -11.13 -4.40
N ALA A 151 7.61 -12.00 -4.79
CA ALA A 151 8.95 -11.58 -5.21
C ALA A 151 9.01 -11.31 -6.73
N HIS A 152 8.07 -11.87 -7.49
CA HIS A 152 7.99 -11.74 -8.94
C HIS A 152 6.54 -11.52 -9.38
N ALA A 153 6.37 -10.92 -10.57
CA ALA A 153 5.07 -10.54 -11.10
C ALA A 153 4.06 -11.69 -11.26
N GLY A 154 4.51 -12.95 -11.34
CA GLY A 154 3.63 -14.12 -11.47
C GLY A 154 3.26 -14.79 -10.14
N ASP A 155 3.96 -14.48 -9.04
CA ASP A 155 3.81 -15.20 -7.77
C ASP A 155 2.43 -14.89 -7.17
N GLY A 156 1.55 -15.88 -7.04
CA GLY A 156 0.19 -15.70 -6.49
C GLY A 156 -0.77 -14.93 -7.38
N PHE A 157 -0.50 -14.86 -8.70
CA PHE A 157 -1.33 -14.15 -9.68
C PHE A 157 -2.12 -15.12 -10.59
N VAL A 158 -2.31 -14.78 -11.87
CA VAL A 158 -3.11 -15.59 -12.81
C VAL A 158 -2.48 -16.97 -13.02
N GLY A 159 -3.24 -18.02 -12.69
CA GLY A 159 -2.80 -19.40 -12.85
C GLY A 159 -1.88 -19.93 -11.74
N ASP A 160 -1.59 -19.13 -10.70
CA ASP A 160 -0.78 -19.54 -9.54
C ASP A 160 -1.61 -19.45 -8.24
N PRO A 161 -2.58 -20.36 -8.02
CA PRO A 161 -3.39 -20.37 -6.81
C PRO A 161 -2.53 -20.61 -5.57
N LYS A 162 -2.59 -19.71 -4.58
CA LYS A 162 -1.68 -19.74 -3.44
C LYS A 162 -2.30 -19.24 -2.14
N TRP A 163 -1.77 -19.77 -1.05
CA TRP A 163 -1.94 -19.19 0.28
C TRP A 163 -0.94 -18.06 0.48
N HIS A 164 -1.47 -16.88 0.75
CA HIS A 164 -0.69 -15.72 1.17
C HIS A 164 -0.68 -15.66 2.69
N GLU A 165 0.50 -15.46 3.26
CA GLU A 165 0.69 -15.08 4.65
C GLU A 165 1.65 -13.88 4.65
N LEU A 166 1.07 -12.69 4.76
CA LEU A 166 1.77 -11.44 4.57
C LEU A 166 1.98 -10.76 5.92
N ASN A 167 3.24 -10.50 6.27
CA ASN A 167 3.59 -9.65 7.41
C ASN A 167 3.44 -8.18 7.04
N VAL A 168 2.18 -7.75 6.94
CA VAL A 168 1.82 -6.38 6.61
C VAL A 168 2.34 -5.40 7.66
N GLY A 169 2.20 -5.72 8.94
CA GLY A 169 2.70 -4.86 10.00
C GLY A 169 4.20 -4.60 9.86
N GLY A 170 4.98 -5.65 9.59
CA GLY A 170 6.40 -5.57 9.32
C GLY A 170 6.73 -4.73 8.09
N LEU A 171 6.03 -4.94 6.97
CA LEU A 171 6.19 -4.12 5.76
C LEU A 171 5.96 -2.63 6.06
N PHE A 172 4.93 -2.29 6.84
CA PHE A 172 4.58 -0.90 7.15
C PHE A 172 5.70 -0.17 7.91
N THR A 173 6.61 -0.88 8.59
CA THR A 173 7.80 -0.27 9.21
C THR A 173 8.81 0.26 8.19
N GLN A 174 8.72 -0.20 6.94
CA GLN A 174 9.60 0.22 5.85
C GLN A 174 8.99 1.31 4.95
N ILE A 175 7.74 1.69 5.23
CA ILE A 175 7.04 2.72 4.49
C ILE A 175 7.22 4.06 5.19
N TRP A 176 7.60 5.07 4.43
CA TRP A 176 7.76 6.42 4.95
C TRP A 176 6.79 7.39 4.28
N PHE A 177 5.89 7.99 5.04
CA PHE A 177 5.01 9.02 4.51
C PHE A 177 5.50 10.42 4.90
N PRO A 178 5.39 11.43 4.02
CA PRO A 178 5.44 12.82 4.45
C PRO A 178 4.35 13.08 5.48
N CYS A 179 4.69 13.84 6.53
CA CYS A 179 3.79 14.09 7.66
C CYS A 179 3.27 12.80 8.31
N MET A 180 4.13 11.82 8.51
CA MET A 180 3.78 10.60 9.24
C MET A 180 3.36 10.92 10.67
N THR A 181 2.31 10.27 11.16
CA THR A 181 1.88 10.46 12.55
C THR A 181 2.98 10.04 13.54
N THR A 182 2.97 10.69 14.71
CA THR A 182 3.76 10.29 15.89
C THR A 182 2.98 9.40 16.85
N LYS A 183 1.68 9.19 16.59
CA LYS A 183 0.81 8.28 17.32
C LYS A 183 0.89 6.87 16.74
N PRO A 184 0.45 5.83 17.47
CA PRO A 184 0.32 4.50 16.91
C PRO A 184 -0.53 4.51 15.63
N ILE A 185 -0.05 3.83 14.59
CA ILE A 185 -0.76 3.70 13.33
C ILE A 185 -1.79 2.60 13.47
N GLU A 186 -3.06 2.93 13.25
CA GLU A 186 -4.16 1.98 13.18
C GLU A 186 -4.50 1.72 11.71
N ILE A 187 -4.53 0.45 11.32
CA ILE A 187 -4.96 0.06 9.97
C ILE A 187 -6.48 0.02 9.95
N VAL A 188 -7.06 0.87 9.10
CA VAL A 188 -8.50 1.07 9.00
C VAL A 188 -9.15 0.16 7.97
N THR A 189 -8.45 -0.15 6.87
CA THR A 189 -8.95 -1.06 5.84
C THR A 189 -7.83 -1.96 5.29
N VAL A 190 -8.21 -3.19 4.93
CA VAL A 190 -7.40 -4.11 4.14
C VAL A 190 -8.32 -4.71 3.08
N ASN A 191 -8.04 -4.40 1.81
CA ASN A 191 -8.87 -4.77 0.68
C ASN A 191 -8.07 -5.60 -0.32
N ILE A 192 -8.72 -6.56 -0.98
CA ILE A 192 -8.13 -7.38 -2.05
C ILE A 192 -9.11 -7.40 -3.22
N GLY A 193 -8.63 -7.17 -4.42
CA GLY A 193 -9.44 -7.30 -5.62
C GLY A 193 -8.99 -6.43 -6.80
N PRO A 194 -9.77 -6.44 -7.88
CA PRO A 194 -9.54 -5.60 -9.05
C PRO A 194 -9.90 -4.16 -8.76
N GLU A 195 -9.15 -3.25 -9.36
CA GLU A 195 -9.69 -1.94 -9.71
C GLU A 195 -10.12 -1.92 -11.19
N THR A 196 -11.43 -1.85 -11.39
CA THR A 196 -12.06 -1.77 -12.71
C THR A 196 -12.60 -0.36 -12.98
N GLY A 197 -12.54 0.10 -14.23
CA GLY A 197 -13.11 1.38 -14.66
C GLY A 197 -12.21 2.19 -15.61
N TYR A 198 -11.00 1.71 -15.90
CA TYR A 198 -10.04 2.41 -16.77
C TYR A 198 -9.98 1.82 -18.17
N GLY A 199 -10.69 2.41 -19.14
CA GLY A 199 -10.55 2.07 -20.57
C GLY A 199 -11.87 1.84 -21.31
N THR A 200 -11.78 1.27 -22.51
CA THR A 200 -12.92 0.90 -23.35
C THR A 200 -12.93 -0.61 -23.59
N GLY A 201 -14.11 -1.25 -23.60
CA GLY A 201 -14.25 -2.68 -23.86
C GLY A 201 -15.00 -3.45 -22.75
N SER A 202 -15.16 -4.76 -22.95
CA SER A 202 -15.70 -5.71 -21.97
C SER A 202 -14.57 -6.60 -21.47
N HIS A 203 -14.48 -6.77 -20.16
CA HIS A 203 -13.37 -7.46 -19.53
C HIS A 203 -13.87 -8.26 -18.34
N ASP A 204 -13.45 -9.52 -18.31
CA ASP A 204 -13.78 -10.45 -17.26
C ASP A 204 -12.56 -10.64 -16.36
N THR A 205 -12.79 -10.53 -15.06
CA THR A 205 -11.85 -10.99 -14.05
C THR A 205 -12.53 -12.05 -13.21
N ASN A 206 -11.88 -13.21 -13.10
CA ASN A 206 -12.43 -14.38 -12.41
C ASN A 206 -11.46 -14.80 -11.32
N PHE A 207 -11.90 -14.66 -10.08
CA PHE A 207 -11.07 -14.93 -8.91
C PHE A 207 -11.88 -15.58 -7.79
N LEU A 208 -11.17 -16.32 -6.94
CA LEU A 208 -11.65 -16.84 -5.68
C LEU A 208 -10.73 -16.31 -4.58
N ILE A 209 -11.32 -15.68 -3.58
CA ILE A 209 -10.68 -15.38 -2.31
C ILE A 209 -11.41 -16.18 -1.24
N SER A 210 -10.66 -16.88 -0.39
CA SER A 210 -11.21 -17.57 0.77
C SER A 210 -10.30 -17.41 1.97
N ASP A 211 -10.84 -17.70 3.17
CA ASP A 211 -10.08 -17.79 4.41
C ASP A 211 -9.27 -16.52 4.70
N PHE A 212 -9.91 -15.35 4.50
CA PHE A 212 -9.32 -14.05 4.77
C PHE A 212 -9.32 -13.78 6.27
N ASP A 213 -8.13 -13.78 6.85
CA ASP A 213 -7.88 -13.57 8.29
C ASP A 213 -6.89 -12.42 8.50
N ILE A 214 -7.18 -11.58 9.50
CA ILE A 214 -6.22 -10.63 10.06
C ILE A 214 -5.78 -11.18 11.41
N LEU A 215 -4.51 -11.58 11.51
CA LEU A 215 -3.93 -12.21 12.68
C LEU A 215 -3.14 -11.19 13.50
N VAL A 216 -3.71 -10.75 14.61
CA VAL A 216 -3.06 -9.87 15.58
C VAL A 216 -2.51 -10.72 16.73
N PRO A 217 -1.22 -10.59 17.12
CA PRO A 217 -0.68 -11.30 18.26
C PRO A 217 -1.50 -10.98 19.50
N SER A 218 -1.89 -12.03 20.23
CA SER A 218 -2.44 -11.85 21.56
C SER A 218 -1.39 -11.10 22.38
N ALA A 219 -1.71 -9.89 22.86
CA ALA A 219 -0.88 -9.18 23.82
C ALA A 219 -0.41 -10.20 24.84
N ALA A 220 0.92 -10.36 24.98
CA ALA A 220 1.47 -11.20 26.04
C ALA A 220 0.77 -10.73 27.31
N ARG A 221 -0.10 -11.57 27.88
CA ARG A 221 -0.80 -11.26 29.12
C ARG A 221 0.31 -11.01 30.12
N GLY A 222 0.65 -9.74 30.33
CA GLY A 222 1.49 -9.31 31.42
C GLY A 222 0.87 -9.96 32.64
N THR A 223 1.66 -10.80 33.30
CA THR A 223 1.35 -11.35 34.61
C THR A 223 0.83 -10.20 35.47
N GLN A 224 -0.47 -10.22 35.79
CA GLN A 224 -1.02 -9.48 36.91
C GLN A 224 -0.36 -9.97 38.19
#